data_AF-A0A140HEM2-F1
#
_entry.id   AF-A0A140HEM2-F1
#
_cell.length_a   1.000
_cell.length_b   1.000
_cell.length_c   1.000
_cell.angle_alpha   90.00
_cell.angle_beta   90.00
_cell.angle_gamma   90.00
#
_symmetry.space_group_name_H-M   'P 1'
#
loop_
_entity.id
_entity.type
_entity.pdbx_description
1 polymer ?
#
loop_
_entity_poly.entity_id
_entity_poly.type
_entity_poly.pdbx_seq_one_letter_code
_entity_poly.pdbx_strand_id
1 'polypeptide(L)' 'VWEEIPGGGENPGVYSAPDNLAYVIYTSGSTGLPKGVMVEQRGMLNNQLSKVPYLALSDADVIAQTASQSFDISVW' A
#
# COMPACT_ATOMS: atom_id res chain seq x y z
N VAL A 1 23.95 -1.24 7.08
CA VAL A 1 24.67 -0.59 5.96
C VAL A 1 23.61 0.07 5.12
N TRP A 2 23.40 1.37 5.31
CA TRP A 2 22.55 2.15 4.42
C TRP A 2 23.51 2.73 3.39
N GLU A 3 23.35 2.33 2.12
CA GLU A 3 24.11 2.95 1.03
C GLU A 3 23.61 4.38 0.85
N GLU A 4 24.55 5.31 0.66
CA GLU A 4 24.22 6.65 0.16
C GLU A 4 23.59 6.48 -1.23
N ILE A 5 22.28 6.69 -1.31
CA ILE A 5 21.58 6.74 -2.59
C ILE A 5 22.07 7.99 -3.32
N PRO A 6 22.65 7.88 -4.53
CA PRO A 6 23.11 9.04 -5.28
C PRO A 6 21.96 10.03 -5.46
N GLY A 7 22.12 11.24 -4.91
CA GLY A 7 21.14 12.31 -5.11
C GLY A 7 21.21 12.82 -6.54
N GLY A 8 20.19 12.56 -7.35
CA GLY A 8 20.07 13.21 -8.66
C GLY A 8 19.52 12.35 -9.81
N GLY A 9 18.46 11.59 -9.59
CA GLY A 9 17.59 11.14 -10.68
C GLY A 9 16.38 12.05 -10.78
N GLU A 10 15.86 12.28 -11.99
CA GLU A 10 14.50 12.81 -12.15
C GLU A 10 13.50 11.87 -11.43
N ASN A 11 12.43 12.44 -10.89
CA ASN A 11 11.37 11.62 -10.29
C ASN A 11 10.89 10.59 -11.32
N PRO A 12 10.72 9.31 -10.95
CA PRO A 12 10.16 8.32 -11.85
C PRO A 12 8.79 8.80 -12.34
N GLY A 13 8.52 8.62 -13.62
CA GLY A 13 7.19 8.87 -14.18
C GLY A 13 6.11 8.02 -13.50
N VAL A 14 4.85 8.42 -13.67
CA VAL A 14 3.71 7.62 -13.22
C VAL A 14 3.46 6.51 -14.25
N TYR A 15 3.86 5.29 -13.91
CA TYR A 15 3.70 4.11 -14.78
C TYR A 15 2.50 3.23 -14.41
N SER A 16 1.76 3.57 -13.34
CA SER A 16 0.58 2.84 -12.90
C SER A 16 -0.71 3.53 -13.35
N ALA A 17 -1.69 2.72 -13.72
CA ALA A 17 -3.06 3.11 -14.02
C ALA A 17 -4.03 2.59 -12.94
N PRO A 18 -5.23 3.17 -12.81
CA PRO A 18 -6.22 2.79 -11.78
C PRO A 18 -6.57 1.29 -11.74
N ASP A 19 -6.56 0.62 -12.89
CA ASP A 19 -6.91 -0.81 -13.03
C ASP A 19 -5.67 -1.73 -12.95
N ASN A 20 -4.48 -1.20 -12.70
CA ASN A 20 -3.31 -2.04 -12.40
C ASN A 20 -3.36 -2.54 -10.96
N LEU A 21 -2.73 -3.69 -10.70
CA LEU A 21 -2.59 -4.20 -9.34
C LEU A 21 -1.72 -3.26 -8.49
N ALA A 22 -2.18 -3.00 -7.26
CA ALA A 22 -1.43 -2.34 -6.22
C ALA A 22 -0.70 -3.36 -5.32
N TYR A 23 -1.40 -4.43 -4.93
CA TYR A 23 -0.82 -5.49 -4.10
C TYR A 23 -1.53 -6.82 -4.27
N VAL A 24 -0.82 -7.89 -3.89
CA VAL A 24 -1.38 -9.23 -3.73
C VAL A 24 -0.99 -9.75 -2.35
N ILE A 25 -1.99 -10.00 -1.51
CA ILE A 25 -1.79 -10.57 -0.17
C ILE A 25 -2.40 -11.96 -0.13
N TYR A 26 -1.65 -12.92 0.41
CA TYR A 26 -2.09 -14.30 0.49
C TYR A 26 -2.82 -14.57 1.81
N THR A 27 -3.99 -15.20 1.70
CA THR A 27 -4.76 -15.67 2.85
C THR A 27 -4.80 -17.20 2.88
N SER A 28 -5.11 -17.78 4.04
CA SER A 28 -5.39 -19.21 4.13
C SER A 28 -6.54 -19.58 3.20
N GLY A 29 -6.39 -20.68 2.46
CA GLY A 29 -7.43 -21.22 1.60
C GLY A 29 -8.11 -22.42 2.22
N SER A 30 -9.42 -22.51 2.08
CA SER A 30 -10.23 -23.64 2.53
C SER A 30 -9.84 -25.00 1.90
N THR A 31 -9.09 -24.97 0.79
CA THR A 31 -8.58 -26.15 0.07
C THR A 31 -7.16 -26.55 0.51
N GLY A 32 -6.59 -25.89 1.52
CA GLY A 32 -5.22 -26.12 1.99
C GLY A 32 -4.14 -25.35 1.21
N LEU A 33 -4.48 -24.73 0.08
CA LEU A 33 -3.59 -23.87 -0.69
C LEU A 33 -3.93 -22.39 -0.46
N PRO A 34 -2.96 -21.53 -0.14
CA PRO A 34 -3.19 -20.09 0.00
C PRO A 34 -3.79 -19.46 -1.26
N LYS A 35 -4.64 -18.45 -1.08
CA LYS A 35 -5.28 -17.69 -2.16
C LYS A 35 -4.73 -16.27 -2.18
N GLY A 36 -4.31 -15.78 -3.34
CA GLY A 36 -3.87 -14.40 -3.52
C GLY A 36 -5.07 -13.47 -3.72
N VAL A 37 -5.25 -12.51 -2.82
CA VAL A 37 -6.23 -11.42 -2.97
C VAL A 37 -5.55 -10.32 -3.77
N MET A 38 -6.02 -10.09 -5.00
CA MET A 38 -5.49 -9.07 -5.90
C MET A 38 -6.29 -7.79 -5.74
N VAL A 39 -5.62 -6.69 -5.36
CA VAL A 39 -6.25 -5.37 -5.20
C VAL A 39 -5.65 -4.40 -6.20
N GLU A 40 -6.52 -3.68 -6.91
CA GLU A 40 -6.14 -2.66 -7.89
C GLU A 40 -5.85 -1.30 -7.22
N GLN A 41 -5.08 -0.45 -7.91
CA GLN A 41 -4.73 0.92 -7.50
C GLN A 41 -5.95 1.74 -7.10
N ARG A 42 -7.03 1.70 -7.89
CA ARG A 42 -8.28 2.43 -7.57
C ARG A 42 -8.91 2.02 -6.25
N GLY A 43 -8.89 0.73 -5.93
CA GLY A 43 -9.49 0.20 -4.69
C GLY A 43 -8.68 0.63 -3.47
N MET A 44 -7.36 0.49 -3.56
CA MET A 44 -6.43 0.97 -2.54
C MET A 44 -6.59 2.48 -2.31
N LEU A 45 -6.53 3.30 -3.36
CA LEU A 45 -6.65 4.75 -3.26
C LEU A 45 -8.01 5.18 -2.69
N ASN A 46 -9.11 4.53 -3.09
CA ASN A 46 -10.43 4.81 -2.51
C ASN A 46 -10.45 4.52 -1.01
N ASN A 47 -9.89 3.39 -0.57
CA ASN A 47 -9.79 3.05 0.84
C ASN A 47 -8.97 4.10 1.62
N GLN A 48 -7.83 4.51 1.07
CA GLN A 48 -6.91 5.48 1.66
C GLN A 48 -7.52 6.88 1.79
N LEU A 49 -8.00 7.42 0.68
CA LEU A 49 -8.54 8.78 0.62
C LEU A 49 -9.83 8.93 1.42
N SER A 50 -10.60 7.85 1.60
CA SER A 50 -11.81 7.89 2.44
C SER A 50 -11.50 8.18 3.92
N LYS A 51 -10.29 7.87 4.39
CA LYS A 51 -9.92 7.94 5.81
C LYS A 51 -9.39 9.31 6.20
N VAL A 52 -8.74 10.01 5.26
CA VAL A 52 -8.18 11.36 5.48
C VAL A 52 -9.20 12.32 6.11
N PRO A 53 -10.41 12.54 5.54
CA PRO A 53 -11.38 13.43 6.17
C PRO A 53 -12.02 12.84 7.43
N TYR A 54 -12.18 11.51 7.50
CA TYR A 54 -12.82 10.85 8.65
C TYR A 54 -11.97 10.92 9.93
N LEU A 55 -10.65 10.82 9.77
CA LEU A 55 -9.68 10.91 10.87
C LEU A 55 -9.07 12.31 11.01
N ALA A 56 -9.44 13.25 10.16
CA ALA A 56 -8.85 14.59 10.07
C ALA A 56 -7.32 14.58 9.96
N LEU A 57 -6.77 13.66 9.15
CA LEU A 57 -5.33 13.53 8.95
C LEU A 57 -4.75 14.76 8.26
N SER A 58 -3.57 15.14 8.71
CA SER A 58 -2.75 16.25 8.22
C SER A 58 -1.30 15.82 8.06
N ASP A 59 -0.48 16.71 7.51
CA ASP A 59 0.97 16.52 7.39
C ASP A 59 1.71 16.56 8.74
N ALA A 60 1.05 17.00 9.82
CA ALA A 60 1.59 16.99 11.17
C ALA A 60 1.43 15.63 11.90
N ASP A 61 0.62 14.72 11.36
CA ASP A 61 0.33 13.45 12.00
C ASP A 61 1.43 12.41 11.76
N VAL A 62 1.67 11.57 12.78
CA VAL A 62 2.61 10.45 12.71
C VAL A 62 1.85 9.15 12.91
N ILE A 63 1.83 8.31 11.87
CA ILE A 63 1.17 7.00 11.90
C ILE A 63 2.23 5.92 12.20
N ALA A 64 1.96 5.09 13.20
CA ALA A 64 2.85 3.99 13.56
C ALA A 64 2.65 2.77 12.65
N GLN A 65 3.69 2.38 11.91
CA GLN A 65 3.68 1.13 11.14
C GLN A 65 4.00 -0.06 12.06
N THR A 66 2.95 -0.72 12.54
CA THR A 66 3.08 -1.85 13.49
C THR A 66 2.63 -3.18 12.90
N ALA A 67 1.83 -3.15 11.83
CA ALA A 67 1.34 -4.34 11.17
C ALA A 67 2.43 -5.00 10.31
N SER A 68 2.41 -6.33 10.25
CA SER A 68 3.23 -7.08 9.29
C SER A 68 2.79 -6.78 7.87
N GLN A 69 3.76 -6.65 6.96
CA GLN A 69 3.53 -6.40 5.52
C GLN A 69 2.74 -7.52 4.83
N SER A 70 2.58 -8.68 5.49
CA SER A 70 1.75 -9.77 4.98
C SER A 70 0.25 -9.61 5.31
N PHE A 71 -0.16 -8.56 6.01
CA PHE A 71 -1.57 -8.24 6.32
C PHE A 71 -1.99 -6.94 5.65
N ASP A 72 -3.23 -6.87 5.18
CA ASP A 72 -3.78 -5.73 4.43
C ASP A 72 -3.81 -4.43 5.25
N ILE A 73 -3.95 -4.49 6.57
CA ILE A 73 -3.89 -3.31 7.45
C ILE A 73 -2.51 -2.63 7.49
N SER A 74 -1.46 -3.27 6.96
CA SER A 74 -0.16 -2.62 6.73
C SER A 74 -0.18 -1.66 5.52
N VAL A 75 -1.20 -1.77 4.66
CA VAL A 75 -1.46 -0.88 3.54
C VAL A 75 -2.41 0.22 4.04
N TRP A 76 -1.76 1.24 4.58
CA TRP A 76 -2.35 2.48 5.09
C TRP A 76 -1.78 3.67 4.34
#